data_AF-A0A2V5YDV0-F1
#
_entry.id   AF-A0A2V5YDV0-F1
#
_cell.length_a   1.000
_cell.length_b   1.000
_cell.length_c   1.000
_cell.angle_alpha   90.00
_cell.angle_beta   90.00
_cell.angle_gamma   90.00
#
_symmetry.space_group_name_H-M   'P 1'
#
loop_
_entity.id
_entity.type
_entity.pdbx_description
1 polymer ?
#
loop_
_entity_poly.entity_id
_entity_poly.type
_entity_poly.pdbx_seq_one_letter_code
_entity_poly.pdbx_strand_id
1 'polypeptide(L)' 'PINLEILSLAVDWRFRHSTLYAGTDRGVFFSTDLGMNWALFGQGLPRTVVRGLQILPRYRKLVAATFGRGIYQIPLSRR' A
#
# COMPACT_ATOMS: atom_id res chain seq x y z
N PRO A 1 13.46 -1.97 -3.98
CA PRO A 1 13.88 -3.16 -3.19
C PRO A 1 13.71 -4.43 -4.00
N ILE A 2 14.81 -5.12 -4.31
CA ILE A 2 14.78 -6.43 -4.98
C ILE A 2 14.62 -7.51 -3.89
N ASN A 3 13.72 -8.48 -4.09
CA ASN A 3 13.42 -9.61 -3.17
C ASN A 3 12.50 -9.32 -1.96
N LEU A 4 11.38 -8.64 -2.18
CA LEU A 4 10.26 -8.64 -1.21
C LEU A 4 9.19 -9.62 -1.66
N GLU A 5 8.66 -10.41 -0.72
CA GLU A 5 7.45 -11.19 -0.98
C GLU A 5 6.27 -10.23 -1.09
N ILE A 6 5.52 -10.33 -2.20
CA ILE A 6 4.29 -9.57 -2.39
C ILE A 6 3.14 -10.46 -1.94
N LEU A 7 2.45 -10.02 -0.90
CA LEU A 7 1.35 -10.76 -0.27
C LEU A 7 -0.02 -10.21 -0.65
N SER A 8 -0.08 -8.93 -1.07
CA SER A 8 -1.31 -8.28 -1.50
C SER A 8 -0.98 -7.16 -2.47
N LEU A 9 -1.84 -6.93 -3.46
CA LEU A 9 -1.76 -5.78 -4.37
C LEU A 9 -3.09 -5.04 -4.34
N ALA A 10 -3.04 -3.71 -4.34
CA ALA A 10 -4.20 -2.85 -4.54
C ALA A 10 -3.86 -1.76 -5.56
N VAL A 11 -4.85 -1.38 -6.38
CA VAL A 11 -4.66 -0.39 -7.45
C VAL A 11 -5.64 0.75 -7.23
N ASP A 12 -5.14 1.98 -7.24
CA ASP A 12 -5.96 3.18 -7.26
C ASP A 12 -6.09 3.68 -8.70
N TRP A 13 -7.20 3.34 -9.35
CA TRP A 13 -7.52 3.71 -10.73
C TRP A 13 -8.29 5.03 -10.86
N ARG A 14 -8.43 5.81 -9.77
CA ARG A 14 -9.21 7.06 -9.78
C ARG A 14 -8.55 8.21 -10.53
N PHE A 15 -7.26 8.09 -10.85
CA PHE A 15 -6.46 9.12 -11.50
C PHE A 15 -5.89 8.63 -12.83
N ARG A 16 -5.54 9.58 -13.71
CA ARG A 16 -4.98 9.31 -15.04
C ARG A 16 -3.72 8.42 -14.99
N HIS A 17 -2.93 8.58 -13.93
CA HIS A 17 -1.84 7.68 -13.59
C HIS A 17 -2.26 6.86 -12.37
N SER A 18 -2.45 5.56 -12.56
CA SER A 18 -2.82 4.66 -11.47
C SER A 18 -1.66 4.52 -10.48
N THR A 19 -1.99 4.50 -9.19
CA THR A 19 -1.01 4.19 -8.14
C THR A 19 -1.19 2.75 -7.70
N LEU A 20 -0.11 1.98 -7.70
CA LEU A 20 -0.07 0.62 -7.18
C LEU A 20 0.35 0.65 -5.71
N TYR A 21 -0.24 -0.21 -4.89
CA TYR A 21 0.16 -0.45 -3.51
C TYR A 21 0.42 -1.94 -3.32
N ALA A 22 1.58 -2.29 -2.80
CA ALA A 22 1.98 -3.67 -2.52
C ALA A 22 2.14 -3.86 -1.02
N GLY A 23 1.40 -4.81 -0.45
CA GLY A 23 1.60 -5.32 0.89
C GLY A 23 2.69 -6.39 0.85
N THR A 24 3.71 -6.22 1.69
CA THR A 24 4.90 -7.09 1.72
C THR A 24 5.16 -7.61 3.13
N ASP A 25 6.17 -8.46 3.27
CA ASP A 25 6.73 -8.87 4.56
C ASP A 25 7.36 -7.71 5.37
N ARG A 26 7.63 -6.56 4.74
CA ARG A 26 8.29 -5.39 5.35
C ARG A 26 7.46 -4.11 5.37
N GLY A 27 6.16 -4.20 5.12
CA GLY A 27 5.23 -3.07 5.13
C GLY A 27 4.55 -2.85 3.78
N VAL A 28 4.01 -1.65 3.58
CA VAL A 28 3.36 -1.25 2.33
C VAL A 28 4.33 -0.44 1.48
N PHE A 29 4.42 -0.77 0.20
CA PHE A 29 5.13 0.01 -0.81
C PHE A 29 4.13 0.55 -1.83
N PHE A 30 4.48 1.64 -2.52
CA PHE A 30 3.69 2.17 -3.62
C PHE A 30 4.54 2.48 -4.84
N SER A 31 3.90 2.49 -6.00
CA SER A 31 4.49 2.85 -7.29
C SER A 31 3.51 3.71 -8.08
N THR A 32 4.02 4.73 -8.77
CA THR A 32 3.27 5.62 -9.67
C THR A 32 3.67 5.44 -11.13
N ASP A 33 4.51 4.44 -11.42
CA ASP A 33 5.10 4.16 -12.73
C ASP A 33 4.92 2.68 -13.10
N LEU A 34 3.74 2.15 -12.79
CA LEU A 34 3.31 0.79 -13.14
C LEU A 34 4.24 -0.31 -12.59
N GLY A 35 4.90 -0.04 -11.46
CA GLY A 35 5.74 -1.01 -10.76
C GLY A 35 7.22 -0.97 -11.18
N MET A 36 7.65 -0.02 -12.01
CA MET A 36 9.06 0.15 -12.35
C MET A 36 9.88 0.59 -11.12
N ASN A 37 9.36 1.53 -10.33
CA ASN A 37 9.97 1.97 -9.08
C ASN A 37 8.99 1.89 -7.91
N TRP A 38 9.52 1.51 -6.75
CA TRP A 38 8.75 1.32 -5.52
C TRP A 38 9.34 2.12 -4.37
N ALA A 39 8.50 2.86 -3.67
CA ALA A 39 8.84 3.60 -2.46
C ALA A 39 7.99 3.12 -1.28
N LEU A 40 8.50 3.24 -0.06
CA LEU A 40 7.75 2.89 1.14
C LEU A 40 6.53 3.82 1.30
N PHE A 41 5.37 3.25 1.58
CA PHE A 41 4.11 3.99 1.73
C PHE A 41 3.76 4.24 3.20
N GLY A 42 3.33 5.47 3.50
CA GLY A 42 2.72 5.87 4.77
C GLY A 42 3.72 6.09 5.91
N GLN A 43 3.77 7.33 6.42
CA GLN A 43 4.41 7.61 7.72
C GLN A 43 3.48 7.09 8.83
N GLY A 44 4.00 6.27 9.74
CA GLY A 44 3.24 5.68 10.86
C GLY A 44 2.65 4.28 10.61
N LEU A 45 2.80 3.72 9.40
CA LEU A 45 2.56 2.29 9.18
C LEU A 45 3.69 1.46 9.80
N PRO A 46 3.37 0.40 10.56
CA PRO A 46 4.41 -0.48 11.08
C PRO A 46 5.10 -1.25 9.95
N ARG A 47 6.42 -1.42 10.08
CA ARG A 47 7.24 -2.29 9.22
C ARG A 47 7.04 -3.74 9.62
N THR A 48 5.91 -4.32 9.22
CA THR A 48 5.53 -5.72 9.47
C THR A 48 4.87 -6.30 8.22
N VAL A 49 4.60 -7.60 8.27
CA VAL A 49 3.88 -8.34 7.23
C VAL A 49 2.50 -7.75 7.00
N VAL A 50 2.18 -7.41 5.75
CA VAL A 50 0.87 -6.89 5.32
C VAL A 50 0.23 -7.88 4.36
N ARG A 51 -0.80 -8.59 4.83
CA ARG A 51 -1.45 -9.68 4.08
C ARG A 51 -2.70 -9.26 3.30
N GLY A 52 -3.18 -8.05 3.53
CA GLY A 52 -4.36 -7.55 2.87
C GLY A 52 -4.32 -6.05 2.73
N LEU A 53 -4.65 -5.58 1.54
CA LEU A 53 -4.83 -4.18 1.21
C LEU A 53 -6.21 -3.97 0.61
N GLN A 54 -6.90 -2.93 1.05
CA GLN A 54 -8.15 -2.50 0.43
C GLN A 54 -8.16 -0.98 0.29
N ILE A 55 -8.38 -0.49 -0.92
CA ILE A 55 -8.63 0.92 -1.15
C ILE A 55 -10.10 1.19 -0.86
N LEU A 56 -10.37 2.27 -0.13
CA LEU A 56 -11.70 2.79 0.12
C LEU A 56 -11.87 4.11 -0.64
N PRO A 57 -12.33 4.08 -1.92
CA PRO A 57 -12.41 5.26 -2.79
C PRO A 57 -13.14 6.44 -2.17
N ARG A 58 -14.30 6.17 -1.55
CA ARG A 58 -15.18 7.17 -0.94
C ARG A 58 -14.49 7.95 0.18
N TYR A 59 -13.65 7.27 0.97
CA TYR A 59 -12.99 7.83 2.13
C TYR A 59 -11.55 8.28 1.86
N ARG A 60 -11.03 7.99 0.66
CA ARG A 60 -9.62 8.24 0.28
C ARG A 60 -8.66 7.63 1.29
N LYS A 61 -8.89 6.36 1.63
CA LYS A 61 -8.07 5.62 2.59
C LYS A 61 -7.59 4.31 1.98
N LEU A 62 -6.39 3.90 2.39
CA LEU A 62 -5.91 2.53 2.26
C LEU A 62 -6.09 1.85 3.61
N VAL A 63 -6.75 0.71 3.60
CA VAL A 63 -6.84 -0.22 4.73
C VAL A 63 -5.72 -1.24 4.58
N ALA A 64 -4.95 -1.47 5.64
CA ALA A 64 -3.87 -2.46 5.68
C ALA A 64 -4.09 -3.44 6.83
N ALA A 65 -4.22 -4.73 6.50
CA ALA A 65 -4.28 -5.82 7.47
C ALA A 65 -2.85 -6.28 7.80
N THR A 66 -2.41 -5.97 9.02
CA THR A 66 -1.02 -6.22 9.47
C THR A 66 -0.95 -7.44 10.37
N PHE A 67 0.14 -8.21 10.27
CA PHE A 67 0.38 -9.35 11.15
C PHE A 67 0.76 -8.87 12.55
N GLY A 68 -0.02 -9.28 13.56
CA GLY A 68 0.25 -9.01 14.98
C GLY A 68 0.00 -7.58 15.46
N ARG A 69 -0.48 -6.66 14.60
CA ARG A 69 -0.68 -5.23 14.97
C ARG A 69 -2.06 -4.68 14.59
N GLY A 70 -2.98 -5.55 14.15
CA GLY A 70 -4.35 -5.18 13.81
C GLY A 70 -4.50 -4.57 12.41
N ILE A 71 -5.54 -3.74 12.24
CA ILE A 71 -5.88 -3.09 10.98
C ILE A 71 -5.57 -1.60 11.07
N TYR A 72 -4.83 -1.08 10.08
CA TYR A 72 -4.53 0.34 9.95
C TYR A 72 -5.35 0.95 8.82
N GLN A 73 -5.78 2.20 9.01
CA GLN A 73 -6.36 3.02 7.95
C GLN A 73 -5.51 4.26 7.73
N ILE A 74 -4.99 4.43 6.53
CA ILE A 74 -4.07 5.52 6.19
C ILE A 74 -4.69 6.37 5.09
N PRO A 75 -4.70 7.72 5.22
CA PRO A 75 -5.12 8.60 4.15
C PRO A 75 -4.28 8.40 2.88
N LEU A 76 -4.96 8.36 1.74
CA LEU A 76 -4.34 8.49 0.43
C LEU A 76 -4.20 9.98 0.13
N SER A 77 -3.00 10.52 0.24
CA SER A 77 -2.74 11.91 -0.11
C SER A 77 -2.81 12.12 -1.63
N ARG A 78 -3.41 13.24 -2.04
CA ARG A 78 -3.24 13.77 -3.40
C ARG A 78 -1.80 14.24 -3.50
N ARG A 79 -1.02 13.69 -4.44
CA ARG A 79 0.07 14.46 -5.01
C ARG A 79 -0.46 15.17 -6.23
#